data_AF-F3C503-F1
#
_entry.id   AF-F3C503-F1
#
_cell.length_a   1.000
_cell.length_b   1.000
_cell.length_c   1.000
_cell.angle_alpha   90.00
_cell.angle_beta   90.00
_cell.angle_gamma   90.00
#
_symmetry.space_group_name_H-M   'P 1'
#
loop_
_entity.id
_entity.type
_entity.pdbx_description
1 polymer ?
#
loop_
_entity_poly.entity_id
_entity_poly.type
_entity_poly.pdbx_seq_one_letter_code
_entity_poly.pdbx_strand_id
1 'polypeptide(L)'
;MTSVSKITTEKPKDPLDAKAWEQAVQQSRDAGIQWELPSDDKRSAQEIIDDNPLLKSLGGRGDRGEAKQNLIAQVGDYTKYSSAAFRAVQLLEHIETFDANGNRLASNDIGNNRIDGYTSSSDAKHGSEAGRLKDFGKFGFSSLKGKLHEVRSLADDPAIREQAEKLGIQWERPKGDERDAQAIIDSDPLLKNLGNQSDVKDMLKEQVGDFERDADAAYRATQVLAHIEQFDGNDVRIVGSDVANGSINGFTRSGEAKNGTEAGRLQDFGKDGFASLKGEMTNVSSVGDNKEAREQAEKLGFLWELPKDDKRSVEEIIDANPLLKNLGNQSGVKDMLKERVGDFEKDANAAFRAAQVLDRVTLYNEKGEAQSGGKVFNSSIDGFTKGAEAKHGTEAGRLQDFGKLGFAALPELKKTEDIGSYKDFLKANPDADEASRQIARYAAIIDENYDAIKGKTGSSDFNAEALTAYKEKNPQLSDEVKEALDFWSQPGAFALLDNAKSPLEQ
;
A
#
# COMPACT_ATOMS: atom_id res chain seq x y z
N MET A 1 -32.78 18.90 -43.42
CA MET A 1 -33.32 18.04 -42.34
C MET A 1 -33.48 16.65 -42.91
N THR A 2 -32.45 15.81 -42.83
CA THR A 2 -32.58 14.37 -43.02
C THR A 2 -33.36 13.86 -41.80
N SER A 3 -34.57 13.39 -42.02
CA SER A 3 -35.36 12.73 -40.97
C SER A 3 -34.55 11.54 -40.48
N VAL A 4 -34.12 11.57 -39.22
CA VAL A 4 -33.58 10.40 -38.54
C VAL A 4 -34.71 9.36 -38.54
N SER A 5 -34.53 8.25 -39.25
CA SER A 5 -35.47 7.13 -39.20
C SER A 5 -35.58 6.67 -37.75
N LYS A 6 -36.76 6.79 -37.15
CA LYS A 6 -36.98 6.39 -35.76
C LYS A 6 -36.73 4.89 -35.64
N ILE A 7 -35.78 4.52 -34.79
CA ILE A 7 -35.49 3.13 -34.46
C ILE A 7 -36.65 2.60 -33.62
N THR A 8 -37.28 1.53 -34.07
CA THR A 8 -38.34 0.83 -33.35
C THR A 8 -37.77 -0.18 -32.35
N THR A 9 -38.54 -0.52 -31.31
CA THR A 9 -38.14 -1.54 -30.33
C THR A 9 -37.96 -2.90 -31.01
N GLU A 10 -38.91 -3.27 -31.87
CA GLU A 10 -38.87 -4.52 -32.65
C GLU A 10 -38.27 -4.28 -34.03
N LYS A 11 -37.69 -5.33 -34.62
CA LYS A 11 -37.13 -5.30 -35.96
C LYS A 11 -38.22 -4.95 -37.01
N PRO A 12 -38.05 -3.89 -37.81
CA PRO A 12 -38.97 -3.54 -38.89
C PRO A 12 -39.11 -4.65 -39.95
N LYS A 13 -40.28 -4.69 -40.62
CA LYS A 13 -40.52 -5.57 -41.77
C LYS A 13 -39.97 -5.01 -43.08
N ASP A 14 -39.85 -3.70 -43.18
CA ASP A 14 -39.23 -3.06 -44.35
C ASP A 14 -37.72 -3.38 -44.38
N PRO A 15 -37.17 -3.85 -45.52
CA PRO A 15 -35.77 -4.27 -45.59
C PRO A 15 -34.74 -3.16 -45.29
N LEU A 16 -35.02 -1.91 -45.64
CA LEU A 16 -34.09 -0.80 -45.41
C LEU A 16 -34.09 -0.40 -43.94
N ASP A 17 -35.28 -0.30 -43.33
CA ASP A 17 -35.42 0.00 -41.91
C ASP A 17 -34.89 -1.16 -41.04
N ALA A 18 -35.09 -2.41 -41.47
CA ALA A 18 -34.54 -3.60 -40.82
C ALA A 18 -33.01 -3.59 -40.76
N LYS A 19 -32.35 -3.18 -41.86
CA LYS A 19 -30.89 -3.08 -41.92
C LYS A 19 -30.36 -1.97 -41.00
N ALA A 20 -31.03 -0.81 -40.97
CA ALA A 20 -30.67 0.28 -40.07
C ALA A 20 -30.83 -0.14 -38.59
N TRP A 21 -31.90 -0.88 -38.28
CA TRP A 21 -32.13 -1.45 -36.96
C TRP A 21 -31.04 -2.46 -36.55
N GLU A 22 -30.69 -3.40 -37.43
CA GLU A 22 -29.62 -4.37 -37.17
C GLU A 22 -28.26 -3.69 -36.93
N GLN A 23 -27.98 -2.63 -37.70
CA GLN A 23 -26.77 -1.84 -37.51
C GLN A 23 -26.75 -1.15 -36.14
N ALA A 24 -27.88 -0.58 -35.71
CA ALA A 24 -27.98 0.04 -34.39
C ALA A 24 -27.81 -0.97 -33.25
N VAL A 25 -28.38 -2.18 -33.39
CA VAL A 25 -28.20 -3.27 -32.43
C VAL A 25 -26.74 -3.69 -32.34
N GLN A 26 -26.05 -3.80 -33.48
CA GLN A 26 -24.63 -4.15 -33.46
C GLN A 26 -23.80 -3.04 -32.80
N GLN A 27 -24.04 -1.79 -33.16
CA GLN A 27 -23.34 -0.64 -32.57
C GLN A 27 -23.61 -0.49 -31.07
N SER A 28 -24.82 -0.80 -30.60
CA SER A 28 -25.10 -0.81 -29.16
C SER A 28 -24.26 -1.87 -28.46
N ARG A 29 -24.14 -3.07 -29.02
CA ARG A 29 -23.32 -4.16 -28.47
C ARG A 29 -21.84 -3.80 -28.47
N ASP A 30 -21.35 -3.16 -29.53
CA ASP A 30 -19.97 -2.68 -29.61
C ASP A 30 -19.66 -1.64 -28.52
N ALA A 31 -20.66 -0.82 -28.16
CA ALA A 31 -20.60 0.11 -27.03
C ALA A 31 -20.94 -0.54 -25.67
N GLY A 32 -21.16 -1.86 -25.63
CA GLY A 32 -21.47 -2.59 -24.39
C GLY A 32 -22.90 -2.42 -23.85
N ILE A 33 -23.79 -1.82 -24.66
CA ILE A 33 -25.19 -1.59 -24.33
C ILE A 33 -26.04 -2.77 -24.79
N GLN A 34 -26.67 -3.43 -23.83
CA GLN A 34 -27.58 -4.54 -24.07
C GLN A 34 -28.87 -4.04 -24.72
N TRP A 35 -29.22 -4.63 -25.86
CA TRP A 35 -30.39 -4.21 -26.59
C TRP A 35 -31.70 -4.56 -25.89
N GLU A 36 -31.84 -5.76 -25.34
CA GLU A 36 -33.08 -6.19 -24.68
C GLU A 36 -32.92 -6.20 -23.16
N LEU A 37 -34.03 -5.96 -22.46
CA LEU A 37 -34.09 -6.17 -21.01
C LEU A 37 -33.82 -7.66 -20.70
N PRO A 38 -32.94 -7.99 -19.73
CA PRO A 38 -32.72 -9.36 -19.30
C PRO A 38 -34.02 -10.07 -18.91
N SER A 39 -34.13 -11.36 -19.24
CA SER A 39 -35.38 -12.11 -19.07
C SER A 39 -35.84 -12.26 -17.62
N ASP A 40 -34.92 -12.12 -16.68
CA ASP A 40 -35.11 -12.17 -15.23
C ASP A 40 -35.50 -10.81 -14.63
N ASP A 41 -35.22 -9.70 -15.31
CA ASP A 41 -35.71 -8.38 -14.92
C ASP A 41 -37.18 -8.20 -15.39
N LYS A 42 -38.08 -7.99 -14.43
CA LYS A 42 -39.52 -7.85 -14.65
C LYS A 42 -40.03 -6.41 -14.53
N ARG A 43 -39.13 -5.44 -14.33
CA ARG A 43 -39.51 -4.04 -14.19
C ARG A 43 -40.16 -3.52 -15.47
N SER A 44 -41.23 -2.75 -15.28
CA SER A 44 -41.88 -1.97 -16.33
C SER A 44 -41.01 -0.79 -16.76
N ALA A 45 -41.33 -0.20 -17.92
CA ALA A 45 -40.66 1.00 -18.39
C ALA A 45 -40.72 2.14 -17.36
N GLN A 46 -41.85 2.29 -16.67
CA GLN A 46 -42.04 3.34 -15.67
C GLN A 46 -41.18 3.10 -14.41
N GLU A 47 -41.10 1.86 -13.93
CA GLU A 47 -40.21 1.50 -12.80
C GLU A 47 -38.75 1.79 -13.15
N ILE A 48 -38.29 1.42 -14.34
CA ILE A 48 -36.91 1.71 -14.80
C ILE A 48 -36.66 3.23 -14.88
N ILE A 49 -37.63 4.02 -15.34
CA ILE A 49 -37.51 5.49 -15.39
C ILE A 49 -37.49 6.09 -13.99
N ASP A 50 -38.33 5.60 -13.08
CA ASP A 50 -38.40 6.12 -11.71
C ASP A 50 -37.15 5.77 -10.89
N ASP A 51 -36.51 4.63 -11.18
CA ASP A 51 -35.23 4.22 -10.63
C ASP A 51 -34.05 5.03 -11.19
N ASN A 52 -34.21 5.71 -12.33
CA ASN A 52 -33.13 6.47 -12.98
C ASN A 52 -33.40 7.99 -13.00
N PRO A 53 -32.72 8.77 -12.14
CA PRO A 53 -32.97 10.20 -12.03
C PRO A 53 -32.54 11.01 -13.28
N LEU A 54 -31.60 10.50 -14.09
CA LEU A 54 -31.23 11.14 -15.35
C LEU A 54 -32.40 11.11 -16.33
N LEU A 55 -32.98 9.92 -16.59
CA LEU A 55 -34.15 9.76 -17.45
C LEU A 55 -35.33 10.60 -16.99
N LYS A 56 -35.54 10.69 -15.66
CA LYS A 56 -36.61 11.50 -15.06
C LYS A 56 -36.43 13.00 -15.27
N SER A 57 -35.18 13.46 -15.34
CA SER A 57 -34.82 14.88 -15.48
C SER A 57 -34.62 15.35 -16.92
N LEU A 58 -34.71 14.43 -17.90
CA LEU A 58 -34.66 14.73 -19.33
C LEU A 58 -35.91 15.49 -19.81
N GLY A 59 -35.67 16.64 -20.45
CA GLY A 59 -36.69 17.55 -20.96
C GLY A 59 -36.40 19.02 -20.60
N GLY A 60 -37.18 19.95 -21.16
CA GLY A 60 -36.99 21.39 -20.96
C GLY A 60 -37.10 22.20 -22.25
N ARG A 61 -36.35 23.31 -22.33
CA ARG A 61 -36.24 24.18 -23.52
C ARG A 61 -34.87 24.00 -24.18
N GLY A 62 -34.72 24.41 -25.45
CA GLY A 62 -33.47 24.31 -26.20
C GLY A 62 -33.03 22.86 -26.44
N ASP A 63 -31.71 22.64 -26.53
CA ASP A 63 -31.12 21.31 -26.75
C ASP A 63 -31.57 20.30 -25.67
N ARG A 64 -31.75 20.76 -24.43
CA ARG A 64 -32.25 19.94 -23.32
C ARG A 64 -33.68 19.41 -23.54
N GLY A 65 -34.52 20.18 -24.24
CA GLY A 65 -35.86 19.75 -24.65
C GLY A 65 -35.82 18.72 -25.78
N GLU A 66 -34.89 18.88 -26.71
CA GLU A 66 -34.69 17.96 -27.85
C GLU A 66 -34.07 16.63 -27.41
N ALA A 67 -33.22 16.63 -26.38
CA ALA A 67 -32.53 15.45 -25.86
C ALA A 67 -33.48 14.26 -25.63
N LYS A 68 -34.66 14.49 -25.05
CA LYS A 68 -35.67 13.44 -24.83
C LYS A 68 -36.18 12.83 -26.14
N GLN A 69 -36.50 13.67 -27.12
CA GLN A 69 -37.03 13.21 -28.40
C GLN A 69 -35.97 12.49 -29.22
N ASN A 70 -34.75 13.01 -29.19
CA ASN A 70 -33.59 12.43 -29.83
C ASN A 70 -33.25 11.06 -29.23
N LEU A 71 -33.29 10.95 -27.90
CA LEU A 71 -33.12 9.68 -27.21
C LEU A 71 -34.19 8.66 -27.65
N ILE A 72 -35.48 9.03 -27.60
CA ILE A 72 -36.59 8.18 -28.07
C ILE A 72 -36.41 7.75 -29.53
N ALA A 73 -35.93 8.64 -30.39
CA ALA A 73 -35.74 8.34 -31.80
C ALA A 73 -34.66 7.27 -32.05
N GLN A 74 -33.66 7.18 -31.18
CA GLN A 74 -32.51 6.27 -31.34
C GLN A 74 -32.63 4.98 -30.53
N VAL A 75 -33.21 5.04 -29.31
CA VAL A 75 -33.32 3.87 -28.41
C VAL A 75 -34.70 3.22 -28.43
N GLY A 76 -35.66 3.78 -29.17
CA GLY A 76 -37.09 3.44 -29.10
C GLY A 76 -37.82 4.22 -27.99
N ASP A 77 -39.15 4.10 -27.97
CA ASP A 77 -40.00 4.82 -27.01
C ASP A 77 -39.83 4.26 -25.59
N TYR A 78 -38.82 4.78 -24.89
CA TYR A 78 -38.45 4.37 -23.54
C TYR A 78 -39.56 4.66 -22.51
N THR A 79 -40.55 5.50 -22.83
CA THR A 79 -41.70 5.75 -21.96
C THR A 79 -42.77 4.66 -22.03
N LYS A 80 -42.67 3.75 -23.02
CA LYS A 80 -43.64 2.67 -23.25
C LYS A 80 -43.03 1.28 -23.12
N TYR A 81 -41.78 1.10 -23.52
CA TYR A 81 -41.15 -0.22 -23.63
C TYR A 81 -39.99 -0.35 -22.65
N SER A 82 -40.00 -1.40 -21.82
CA SER A 82 -39.00 -1.64 -20.78
C SER A 82 -37.60 -1.87 -21.36
N SER A 83 -37.46 -2.61 -22.46
CA SER A 83 -36.17 -2.74 -23.16
C SER A 83 -35.63 -1.39 -23.67
N ALA A 84 -36.50 -0.49 -24.14
CA ALA A 84 -36.08 0.85 -24.55
C ALA A 84 -35.66 1.71 -23.36
N ALA A 85 -36.35 1.61 -22.21
CA ALA A 85 -35.94 2.24 -20.95
C ALA A 85 -34.59 1.72 -20.46
N PHE A 86 -34.39 0.40 -20.46
CA PHE A 86 -33.15 -0.24 -20.05
C PHE A 86 -31.95 0.16 -20.93
N ARG A 87 -32.13 0.18 -22.26
CA ARG A 87 -31.11 0.70 -23.18
C ARG A 87 -30.81 2.17 -22.92
N ALA A 88 -31.83 2.98 -22.65
CA ALA A 88 -31.68 4.40 -22.41
C ALA A 88 -30.89 4.68 -21.12
N VAL A 89 -31.10 3.89 -20.05
CA VAL A 89 -30.30 3.97 -18.82
C VAL A 89 -28.82 3.71 -19.10
N GLN A 90 -28.49 2.58 -19.73
CA GLN A 90 -27.11 2.23 -20.07
C GLN A 90 -26.47 3.28 -20.98
N LEU A 91 -27.24 3.88 -21.89
CA LEU A 91 -26.71 4.92 -22.75
C LEU A 91 -26.33 6.20 -21.99
N LEU A 92 -27.15 6.62 -21.02
CA LEU A 92 -26.84 7.79 -20.22
C LEU A 92 -25.63 7.52 -19.33
N GLU A 93 -25.54 6.31 -18.77
CA GLU A 93 -24.34 5.83 -18.06
C GLU A 93 -23.10 5.93 -18.97
N HIS A 94 -23.14 5.38 -20.20
CA HIS A 94 -22.04 5.50 -21.17
C HIS A 94 -21.61 6.96 -21.43
N ILE A 95 -22.59 7.86 -21.55
CA ILE A 95 -22.32 9.29 -21.77
C ILE A 95 -21.63 9.95 -20.57
N GLU A 96 -21.97 9.57 -19.34
CA GLU A 96 -21.29 10.02 -18.12
C GLU A 96 -19.89 9.39 -18.00
N THR A 97 -19.73 8.13 -18.40
CA THR A 97 -18.50 7.34 -18.23
C THR A 97 -17.40 7.67 -19.23
N PHE A 98 -17.72 7.98 -20.50
CA PHE A 98 -16.72 8.11 -21.57
C PHE A 98 -16.71 9.48 -22.25
N ASP A 99 -15.52 9.92 -22.65
CA ASP A 99 -15.34 11.10 -23.49
C ASP A 99 -15.71 10.81 -24.96
N ALA A 100 -15.62 11.82 -25.83
CA ALA A 100 -15.96 11.67 -27.25
C ALA A 100 -15.00 10.75 -28.04
N ASN A 101 -13.81 10.47 -27.50
CA ASN A 101 -12.82 9.57 -28.08
C ASN A 101 -12.96 8.13 -27.52
N GLY A 102 -13.75 7.96 -26.46
CA GLY A 102 -13.96 6.69 -25.77
C GLY A 102 -13.02 6.45 -24.59
N ASN A 103 -12.32 7.48 -24.13
CA ASN A 103 -11.50 7.40 -22.93
C ASN A 103 -12.38 7.47 -21.68
N ARG A 104 -12.04 6.69 -20.66
CA ARG A 104 -12.71 6.70 -19.37
C ARG A 104 -12.56 8.07 -18.70
N LEU A 105 -13.69 8.71 -18.42
CA LEU A 105 -13.74 9.94 -17.64
C LEU A 105 -13.55 9.61 -16.16
N ALA A 106 -13.01 10.59 -15.44
CA ALA A 106 -13.04 10.58 -13.99
C ALA A 106 -13.29 12.01 -13.52
N SER A 107 -14.43 12.22 -12.90
CA SER A 107 -14.96 13.52 -12.50
C SER A 107 -16.01 13.30 -11.41
N ASN A 108 -16.21 14.28 -10.55
CA ASN A 108 -17.32 14.30 -9.61
C ASN A 108 -18.69 14.54 -10.27
N ASP A 109 -18.70 14.85 -11.57
CA ASP A 109 -19.92 14.97 -12.36
C ASP A 109 -20.53 13.58 -12.68
N ILE A 110 -19.73 12.51 -12.68
CA ILE A 110 -20.19 11.15 -12.98
C ILE A 110 -21.14 10.66 -11.89
N GLY A 111 -22.32 10.17 -12.29
CA GLY A 111 -23.30 9.61 -11.36
C GLY A 111 -23.92 10.65 -10.42
N ASN A 112 -23.75 11.96 -10.71
CA ASN A 112 -24.30 13.04 -9.89
C ASN A 112 -25.82 13.26 -10.11
N ASN A 113 -26.45 12.39 -10.91
CA ASN A 113 -27.85 12.39 -11.29
C ASN A 113 -28.26 13.58 -12.16
N ARG A 114 -27.34 14.17 -12.91
CA ARG A 114 -27.58 15.24 -13.89
C ARG A 114 -26.79 14.99 -15.15
N ILE A 115 -27.27 15.56 -16.26
CA ILE A 115 -26.51 15.62 -17.51
C ILE A 115 -25.84 16.98 -17.59
N ASP A 116 -24.52 16.99 -17.50
CA ASP A 116 -23.72 18.20 -17.35
C ASP A 116 -23.30 18.87 -18.67
N GLY A 117 -23.04 20.17 -18.55
CA GLY A 117 -22.58 21.02 -19.64
C GLY A 117 -23.68 21.63 -20.52
N TYR A 118 -24.91 21.73 -20.04
CA TYR A 118 -25.85 22.72 -20.57
C TYR A 118 -25.45 24.15 -20.15
N THR A 119 -25.57 25.09 -21.07
CA THR A 119 -25.46 26.53 -20.79
C THR A 119 -26.74 27.08 -20.15
N SER A 120 -26.71 28.34 -19.69
CA SER A 120 -27.90 29.02 -19.17
C SER A 120 -29.01 29.21 -20.23
N SER A 121 -28.66 29.25 -21.53
CA SER A 121 -29.60 29.23 -22.66
C SER A 121 -30.10 27.83 -23.01
N SER A 122 -29.69 26.80 -22.26
CA SER A 122 -29.99 25.37 -22.51
C SER A 122 -29.35 24.79 -23.78
N ASP A 123 -28.30 25.43 -24.29
CA ASP A 123 -27.47 24.88 -25.37
C ASP A 123 -26.44 23.91 -24.79
N ALA A 124 -26.24 22.77 -25.45
CA ALA A 124 -25.26 21.77 -25.07
C ALA A 124 -23.84 22.20 -25.46
N LYS A 125 -22.92 22.22 -24.49
CA LYS A 125 -21.49 22.49 -24.76
C LYS A 125 -20.86 21.30 -25.47
N HIS A 126 -20.05 21.58 -26.48
CA HIS A 126 -19.27 20.54 -27.14
C HIS A 126 -18.29 19.89 -26.15
N GLY A 127 -18.15 18.56 -26.23
CA GLY A 127 -17.27 17.79 -25.34
C GLY A 127 -17.81 17.52 -23.93
N SER A 128 -18.97 18.06 -23.55
CA SER A 128 -19.65 17.70 -22.29
C SER A 128 -20.61 16.52 -22.47
N GLU A 129 -21.16 16.01 -21.36
CA GLU A 129 -22.22 14.98 -21.38
C GLU A 129 -23.42 15.42 -22.22
N ALA A 130 -23.91 16.64 -22.01
CA ALA A 130 -24.96 17.23 -22.83
C ALA A 130 -24.61 17.28 -24.33
N GLY A 131 -23.35 17.62 -24.66
CA GLY A 131 -22.84 17.60 -26.02
C GLY A 131 -22.85 16.20 -26.63
N ARG A 132 -22.36 15.20 -25.89
CA ARG A 132 -22.35 13.79 -26.30
C ARG A 132 -23.76 13.23 -26.48
N LEU A 133 -24.69 13.59 -25.59
CA LEU A 133 -26.11 13.22 -25.73
C LEU A 133 -26.75 13.85 -26.98
N LYS A 134 -26.39 15.09 -27.30
CA LYS A 134 -26.82 15.76 -28.54
C LYS A 134 -26.24 15.07 -29.78
N ASP A 135 -24.96 14.71 -29.76
CA ASP A 135 -24.31 13.98 -30.84
C ASP A 135 -24.92 12.59 -31.03
N PHE A 136 -25.22 11.87 -29.94
CA PHE A 136 -25.97 10.61 -29.99
C PHE A 136 -27.33 10.78 -30.66
N GLY A 137 -28.06 11.85 -30.34
CA GLY A 137 -29.31 12.17 -31.01
C GLY A 137 -29.20 12.26 -32.54
N LYS A 138 -28.08 12.80 -33.02
CA LYS A 138 -27.81 13.03 -34.44
C LYS A 138 -27.25 11.81 -35.16
N PHE A 139 -26.41 11.02 -34.51
CA PHE A 139 -25.60 9.97 -35.13
C PHE A 139 -25.92 8.56 -34.62
N GLY A 140 -26.80 8.42 -33.63
CA GLY A 140 -27.14 7.16 -32.99
C GLY A 140 -25.95 6.51 -32.30
N PHE A 141 -26.00 5.19 -32.12
CA PHE A 141 -24.97 4.43 -31.39
C PHE A 141 -23.56 4.56 -31.99
N SER A 142 -23.43 4.95 -33.26
CA SER A 142 -22.13 5.16 -33.91
C SER A 142 -21.28 6.28 -33.28
N SER A 143 -21.91 7.24 -32.58
CA SER A 143 -21.20 8.30 -31.85
C SER A 143 -20.65 7.85 -30.50
N LEU A 144 -21.10 6.71 -29.97
CA LEU A 144 -20.60 6.19 -28.72
C LEU A 144 -19.25 5.55 -28.97
N LYS A 145 -18.23 6.06 -28.28
CA LYS A 145 -16.87 5.53 -28.26
C LYS A 145 -16.56 5.04 -26.85
N GLY A 146 -15.77 3.98 -26.71
CA GLY A 146 -15.64 3.27 -25.45
C GLY A 146 -16.76 2.24 -25.28
N LYS A 147 -16.59 1.32 -24.33
CA LYS A 147 -17.45 0.17 -24.13
C LYS A 147 -17.90 0.11 -22.68
N LEU A 148 -19.20 0.25 -22.47
CA LEU A 148 -19.82 0.11 -21.16
C LEU A 148 -19.83 -1.36 -20.73
N HIS A 149 -19.72 -1.63 -19.44
CA HIS A 149 -19.90 -2.99 -18.89
C HIS A 149 -18.99 -4.08 -19.46
N GLU A 150 -17.67 -3.91 -19.29
CA GLU A 150 -16.75 -5.04 -19.14
C GLU A 150 -16.13 -5.07 -17.73
N VAL A 151 -16.96 -5.34 -16.71
CA VAL A 151 -16.45 -5.94 -15.46
C VAL A 151 -15.95 -7.38 -15.71
N ARG A 152 -16.15 -7.90 -16.93
CA ARG A 152 -15.66 -9.21 -17.37
C ARG A 152 -14.22 -9.13 -17.88
N SER A 153 -13.35 -9.63 -17.01
CA SER A 153 -12.11 -10.37 -17.29
C SER A 153 -10.92 -9.63 -17.93
N LEU A 154 -10.64 -8.38 -17.54
CA LEU A 154 -9.22 -7.99 -17.48
C LEU A 154 -8.44 -8.97 -16.57
N ALA A 155 -9.14 -9.58 -15.60
CA ALA A 155 -8.69 -10.72 -14.79
C ALA A 155 -8.14 -11.92 -15.61
N ASP A 156 -8.55 -12.11 -16.86
CA ASP A 156 -8.11 -13.20 -17.73
C ASP A 156 -7.16 -12.73 -18.85
N ASP A 157 -6.84 -11.44 -18.94
CA ASP A 157 -5.86 -10.94 -19.92
C ASP A 157 -4.43 -11.21 -19.41
N PRO A 158 -3.67 -12.10 -20.07
CA PRO A 158 -2.31 -12.41 -19.65
C PRO A 158 -1.39 -11.19 -19.63
N ALA A 159 -1.63 -10.19 -20.49
CA ALA A 159 -0.81 -8.98 -20.54
C ALA A 159 -1.00 -8.10 -19.30
N ILE A 160 -2.21 -8.06 -18.75
CA ILE A 160 -2.52 -7.27 -17.54
C ILE A 160 -1.95 -7.98 -16.32
N ARG A 161 -2.08 -9.30 -16.26
CA ARG A 161 -1.44 -10.12 -15.23
C ARG A 161 0.08 -9.93 -15.22
N GLU A 162 0.72 -9.93 -16.39
CA GLU A 162 2.17 -9.68 -16.50
C GLU A 162 2.55 -8.27 -16.02
N GLN A 163 1.73 -7.26 -16.27
CA GLN A 163 1.95 -5.90 -15.76
C GLN A 163 1.84 -5.84 -14.23
N ALA A 164 0.82 -6.49 -13.65
CA ALA A 164 0.66 -6.57 -12.20
C ALA A 164 1.84 -7.30 -11.55
N GLU A 165 2.27 -8.44 -12.11
CA GLU A 165 3.38 -9.23 -11.60
C GLU A 165 4.71 -8.44 -11.61
N LYS A 166 4.96 -7.60 -12.62
CA LYS A 166 6.13 -6.69 -12.67
C LYS A 166 6.13 -5.63 -11.57
N LEU A 167 4.96 -5.30 -11.03
CA LEU A 167 4.82 -4.37 -9.90
C LEU A 167 4.88 -5.11 -8.55
N GLY A 168 5.14 -6.42 -8.55
CA GLY A 168 5.11 -7.25 -7.36
C GLY A 168 3.69 -7.58 -6.85
N ILE A 169 2.65 -7.27 -7.64
CA ILE A 169 1.25 -7.53 -7.29
C ILE A 169 0.91 -8.97 -7.66
N GLN A 170 0.48 -9.75 -6.67
CA GLN A 170 0.05 -11.12 -6.86
C GLN A 170 -1.38 -11.17 -7.40
N TRP A 171 -1.55 -11.85 -8.54
CA TRP A 171 -2.84 -11.93 -9.22
C TRP A 171 -3.89 -12.73 -8.44
N GLU A 172 -3.46 -13.80 -7.79
CA GLU A 172 -4.32 -14.70 -7.02
C GLU A 172 -3.85 -14.69 -5.56
N ARG A 173 -4.76 -15.02 -4.65
CA ARG A 173 -4.40 -15.14 -3.23
C ARG A 173 -3.37 -16.24 -3.01
N PRO A 174 -2.47 -16.08 -2.03
CA PRO A 174 -1.50 -17.11 -1.69
C PRO A 174 -2.20 -18.40 -1.26
N LYS A 175 -1.56 -19.54 -1.55
CA LYS A 175 -2.11 -20.86 -1.22
C LYS A 175 -2.42 -20.98 0.27
N GLY A 176 -3.65 -21.36 0.59
CA GLY A 176 -4.14 -21.52 1.97
C GLY A 176 -4.81 -20.28 2.56
N ASP A 177 -4.91 -19.19 1.81
CA ASP A 177 -5.79 -18.07 2.16
C ASP A 177 -7.25 -18.39 1.83
N GLU A 178 -8.01 -18.75 2.87
CA GLU A 178 -9.42 -19.12 2.78
C GLU A 178 -10.38 -17.93 3.03
N ARG A 179 -9.85 -16.70 3.17
CA ARG A 179 -10.69 -15.51 3.40
C ARG A 179 -11.55 -15.19 2.18
N ASP A 180 -12.84 -14.95 2.38
CA ASP A 180 -13.71 -14.46 1.32
C ASP A 180 -13.46 -12.97 1.01
N ALA A 181 -14.11 -12.47 -0.05
CA ALA A 181 -13.97 -11.07 -0.48
C ALA A 181 -14.28 -10.07 0.64
N GLN A 182 -15.33 -10.32 1.41
CA GLN A 182 -15.75 -9.44 2.49
C GLN A 182 -14.74 -9.42 3.64
N ALA A 183 -14.21 -10.58 4.03
CA ALA A 183 -13.17 -10.68 5.04
C ALA A 183 -11.88 -9.98 4.62
N ILE A 184 -11.52 -10.01 3.34
CA ILE A 184 -10.37 -9.27 2.79
C ILE A 184 -10.63 -7.76 2.85
N ILE A 185 -11.79 -7.31 2.35
CA ILE A 185 -12.18 -5.89 2.43
C ILE A 185 -12.15 -5.40 3.88
N ASP A 186 -12.78 -6.13 4.80
CA ASP A 186 -12.89 -5.70 6.19
C ASP A 186 -11.55 -5.67 6.94
N SER A 187 -10.57 -6.44 6.47
CA SER A 187 -9.21 -6.50 7.02
C SER A 187 -8.30 -5.40 6.49
N ASP A 188 -8.66 -4.75 5.38
CA ASP A 188 -7.86 -3.71 4.73
C ASP A 188 -8.51 -2.34 4.90
N PRO A 189 -7.96 -1.45 5.74
CA PRO A 189 -8.56 -0.14 5.98
C PRO A 189 -8.71 0.73 4.73
N LEU A 190 -7.77 0.64 3.76
CA LEU A 190 -7.84 1.43 2.54
C LEU A 190 -9.04 1.01 1.69
N LEU A 191 -9.20 -0.29 1.45
CA LEU A 191 -10.29 -0.84 0.65
C LEU A 191 -11.64 -0.71 1.36
N LYS A 192 -11.67 -0.96 2.68
CA LYS A 192 -12.87 -0.83 3.51
C LYS A 192 -13.44 0.59 3.50
N ASN A 193 -12.56 1.58 3.63
CA ASN A 193 -12.95 2.99 3.73
C ASN A 193 -12.98 3.69 2.37
N LEU A 194 -12.72 2.97 1.27
CA LEU A 194 -12.71 3.54 -0.07
C LEU A 194 -14.12 4.00 -0.46
N GLY A 195 -14.30 5.32 -0.54
CA GLY A 195 -15.48 5.92 -1.14
C GLY A 195 -15.40 5.92 -2.68
N ASN A 196 -16.48 6.35 -3.33
CA ASN A 196 -16.56 6.43 -4.80
C ASN A 196 -16.45 7.87 -5.33
N GLN A 197 -15.69 8.73 -4.68
CA GLN A 197 -15.45 10.10 -5.14
C GLN A 197 -14.70 10.08 -6.47
N SER A 198 -15.16 10.86 -7.46
CA SER A 198 -14.64 10.79 -8.84
C SER A 198 -14.66 9.37 -9.44
N ASP A 199 -15.60 8.53 -8.99
CA ASP A 199 -15.84 7.19 -9.51
C ASP A 199 -14.70 6.18 -9.31
N VAL A 200 -13.74 6.50 -8.44
CA VAL A 200 -12.50 5.71 -8.27
C VAL A 200 -12.73 4.27 -7.83
N LYS A 201 -13.81 3.98 -7.10
CA LYS A 201 -14.10 2.64 -6.59
C LYS A 201 -14.57 1.74 -7.73
N ASP A 202 -15.44 2.26 -8.59
CA ASP A 202 -15.93 1.51 -9.74
C ASP A 202 -14.84 1.38 -10.81
N MET A 203 -14.03 2.44 -11.02
CA MET A 203 -12.83 2.34 -11.86
C MET A 203 -11.80 1.33 -11.33
N LEU A 204 -11.63 1.20 -10.01
CA LEU A 204 -10.80 0.14 -9.43
C LEU A 204 -11.37 -1.25 -9.77
N LYS A 205 -12.69 -1.46 -9.64
CA LYS A 205 -13.35 -2.72 -10.02
C LYS A 205 -13.19 -3.04 -11.51
N GLU A 206 -13.29 -2.03 -12.38
CA GLU A 206 -13.06 -2.19 -13.81
C GLU A 206 -11.68 -2.78 -14.10
N GLN A 207 -10.65 -2.37 -13.34
CA GLN A 207 -9.26 -2.82 -13.53
C GLN A 207 -8.93 -4.16 -12.86
N VAL A 208 -9.43 -4.41 -11.64
CA VAL A 208 -9.02 -5.58 -10.81
C VAL A 208 -10.06 -6.70 -10.75
N GLY A 209 -11.26 -6.46 -11.28
CA GLY A 209 -12.44 -7.31 -11.15
C GLY A 209 -13.37 -6.88 -10.00
N ASP A 210 -14.54 -7.51 -9.90
CA ASP A 210 -15.53 -7.21 -8.86
C ASP A 210 -15.06 -7.69 -7.48
N PHE A 211 -14.25 -6.87 -6.83
CA PHE A 211 -13.69 -7.15 -5.51
C PHE A 211 -14.73 -7.28 -4.38
N GLU A 212 -16.00 -6.91 -4.61
CA GLU A 212 -17.05 -7.11 -3.61
C GLU A 212 -17.59 -8.54 -3.62
N ARG A 213 -17.30 -9.32 -4.68
CA ARG A 213 -17.82 -10.68 -4.89
C ARG A 213 -16.74 -11.70 -5.17
N ASP A 214 -15.59 -11.28 -5.67
CA ASP A 214 -14.43 -12.11 -5.97
C ASP A 214 -13.29 -11.84 -4.98
N ALA A 215 -12.89 -12.87 -4.25
CA ALA A 215 -11.84 -12.78 -3.23
C ALA A 215 -10.45 -12.51 -3.83
N ASP A 216 -10.16 -13.03 -5.02
CA ASP A 216 -8.89 -12.75 -5.70
C ASP A 216 -8.88 -11.31 -6.23
N ALA A 217 -10.02 -10.80 -6.72
CA ALA A 217 -10.16 -9.39 -7.06
C ALA A 217 -10.00 -8.48 -5.83
N ALA A 218 -10.56 -8.86 -4.67
CA ALA A 218 -10.36 -8.15 -3.41
C ALA A 218 -8.89 -8.11 -3.01
N TYR A 219 -8.19 -9.24 -3.10
CA TYR A 219 -6.77 -9.31 -2.78
C TYR A 219 -5.90 -8.50 -3.75
N ARG A 220 -6.22 -8.48 -5.04
CA ARG A 220 -5.57 -7.59 -6.01
C ARG A 220 -5.84 -6.12 -5.68
N ALA A 221 -7.07 -5.78 -5.32
CA ALA A 221 -7.47 -4.41 -4.98
C ALA A 221 -6.71 -3.87 -3.76
N THR A 222 -6.55 -4.68 -2.69
CA THR A 222 -5.77 -4.26 -1.51
C THR A 222 -4.31 -3.97 -1.86
N GLN A 223 -3.69 -4.80 -2.71
CA GLN A 223 -2.32 -4.59 -3.17
C GLN A 223 -2.17 -3.33 -4.04
N VAL A 224 -3.13 -3.06 -4.94
CA VAL A 224 -3.13 -1.83 -5.74
C VAL A 224 -3.23 -0.58 -4.86
N LEU A 225 -4.12 -0.59 -3.86
CA LEU A 225 -4.24 0.54 -2.93
C LEU A 225 -2.99 0.72 -2.08
N ALA A 226 -2.38 -0.37 -1.61
CA ALA A 226 -1.11 -0.33 -0.90
C ALA A 226 0.03 0.22 -1.79
N HIS A 227 0.09 -0.18 -3.06
CA HIS A 227 1.04 0.36 -4.03
C HIS A 227 0.89 1.89 -4.17
N ILE A 228 -0.34 2.35 -4.37
CA ILE A 228 -0.67 3.78 -4.51
C ILE A 228 -0.28 4.59 -3.26
N GLU A 229 -0.46 4.02 -2.07
CA GLU A 229 -0.06 4.65 -0.80
C GLU A 229 1.47 4.70 -0.65
N GLN A 230 2.18 3.66 -1.11
CA GLN A 230 3.63 3.51 -0.91
C GLN A 230 4.49 4.26 -1.93
N PHE A 231 4.07 4.38 -3.19
CA PHE A 231 4.89 4.92 -4.27
C PHE A 231 4.27 6.17 -4.91
N ASP A 232 5.14 7.12 -5.27
CA ASP A 232 4.75 8.27 -6.08
C ASP A 232 4.78 7.96 -7.58
N GLY A 233 4.44 8.95 -8.41
CA GLY A 233 4.46 8.81 -9.87
C GLY A 233 5.85 8.70 -10.50
N ASN A 234 6.92 8.68 -9.71
CA ASN A 234 8.32 8.59 -10.15
C ASN A 234 9.05 7.38 -9.55
N ASP A 235 8.33 6.38 -9.02
CA ASP A 235 8.94 5.22 -8.34
C ASP A 235 9.76 5.64 -7.09
N VAL A 236 9.29 6.67 -6.38
CA VAL A 236 9.88 7.09 -5.11
C VAL A 236 8.97 6.66 -3.97
N ARG A 237 9.56 5.96 -2.99
CA ARG A 237 8.88 5.57 -1.76
C ARG A 237 8.42 6.81 -0.99
N ILE A 238 7.12 6.90 -0.74
CA ILE A 238 6.48 7.95 0.04
C ILE A 238 6.67 7.67 1.53
N VAL A 239 6.85 8.74 2.29
CA VAL A 239 6.91 8.73 3.75
C VAL A 239 6.14 9.93 4.30
N GLY A 240 5.61 9.84 5.51
CA GLY A 240 4.86 10.93 6.17
C GLY A 240 3.54 10.49 6.79
N SER A 241 2.69 11.45 7.16
CA SER A 241 1.38 11.23 7.79
C SER A 241 0.34 10.60 6.88
N ASP A 242 0.57 10.70 5.58
CA ASP A 242 -0.39 10.24 4.58
C ASP A 242 -0.19 8.73 4.31
N VAL A 243 0.95 8.17 4.70
CA VAL A 243 1.27 6.74 4.57
C VAL A 243 0.79 5.95 5.78
N ALA A 244 0.18 4.79 5.51
CA ALA A 244 -0.36 3.85 6.49
C ALA A 244 -1.41 4.45 7.43
N ASN A 245 -2.19 5.43 6.93
CA ASN A 245 -3.26 6.06 7.71
C ASN A 245 -4.65 5.44 7.44
N GLY A 246 -4.73 4.48 6.50
CA GLY A 246 -5.95 3.75 6.18
C GLY A 246 -6.99 4.56 5.41
N SER A 247 -6.56 5.59 4.67
CA SER A 247 -7.41 6.39 3.79
C SER A 247 -6.64 6.84 2.54
N ILE A 248 -7.32 6.88 1.39
CA ILE A 248 -6.76 7.46 0.16
C ILE A 248 -6.86 8.98 0.21
N ASN A 249 -5.71 9.65 0.19
CA ASN A 249 -5.57 11.07 0.42
C ASN A 249 -5.55 11.90 -0.87
N GLY A 250 -6.03 13.15 -0.75
CA GLY A 250 -5.93 14.16 -1.80
C GLY A 250 -7.19 14.41 -2.61
N PHE A 251 -8.34 13.88 -2.20
CA PHE A 251 -9.63 14.39 -2.68
C PHE A 251 -9.89 15.82 -2.18
N THR A 252 -10.46 16.65 -3.04
CA THR A 252 -10.99 17.98 -2.69
C THR A 252 -12.32 17.86 -1.98
N ARG A 253 -12.81 18.97 -1.41
CA ARG A 253 -14.18 19.03 -0.82
C ARG A 253 -15.28 18.73 -1.82
N SER A 254 -15.04 18.97 -3.11
CA SER A 254 -16.01 18.66 -4.18
C SER A 254 -15.90 17.22 -4.66
N GLY A 255 -14.96 16.41 -4.15
CA GLY A 255 -14.77 15.02 -4.56
C GLY A 255 -13.78 14.83 -5.71
N GLU A 256 -13.21 15.91 -6.25
CA GLU A 256 -12.15 15.84 -7.29
C GLU A 256 -10.84 15.33 -6.71
N ALA A 257 -10.18 14.40 -7.41
CA ALA A 257 -8.84 13.95 -7.08
C ALA A 257 -7.79 15.00 -7.50
N LYS A 258 -6.79 15.25 -6.64
CA LYS A 258 -5.69 16.16 -6.97
C LYS A 258 -4.55 15.42 -7.66
N ASN A 259 -3.98 16.02 -8.70
CA ASN A 259 -2.77 15.50 -9.34
C ASN A 259 -1.62 15.40 -8.33
N GLY A 260 -0.86 14.31 -8.41
CA GLY A 260 0.30 14.05 -7.54
C GLY A 260 -0.04 13.51 -6.15
N THR A 261 -1.31 13.33 -5.80
CA THR A 261 -1.72 12.66 -4.55
C THR A 261 -2.12 11.20 -4.78
N GLU A 262 -2.36 10.45 -3.72
CA GLU A 262 -2.86 9.06 -3.79
C GLU A 262 -4.18 8.99 -4.58
N ALA A 263 -5.12 9.89 -4.31
CA ALA A 263 -6.37 10.00 -5.05
C ALA A 263 -6.15 10.20 -6.56
N GLY A 264 -5.20 11.08 -6.95
CA GLY A 264 -4.86 11.29 -8.36
C GLY A 264 -4.26 10.03 -9.00
N ARG A 265 -3.35 9.34 -8.30
CA ARG A 265 -2.78 8.08 -8.78
C ARG A 265 -3.81 6.96 -8.89
N LEU A 266 -4.76 6.88 -7.96
CA LEU A 266 -5.88 5.93 -8.06
C LEU A 266 -6.77 6.24 -9.26
N GLN A 267 -7.00 7.52 -9.54
CA GLN A 267 -7.74 7.97 -10.72
C GLN A 267 -6.99 7.61 -12.01
N ASP A 268 -5.69 7.81 -12.06
CA ASP A 268 -4.83 7.44 -13.20
C ASP A 268 -4.79 5.92 -13.39
N PHE A 269 -4.70 5.14 -12.31
CA PHE A 269 -4.87 3.69 -12.34
C PHE A 269 -6.21 3.27 -12.92
N GLY A 270 -7.31 3.90 -12.50
CA GLY A 270 -8.62 3.61 -13.04
C GLY A 270 -8.71 3.83 -14.56
N LYS A 271 -8.01 4.84 -15.10
CA LYS A 271 -8.02 5.17 -16.54
C LYS A 271 -7.10 4.28 -17.36
N ASP A 272 -5.87 4.11 -16.89
CA ASP A 272 -4.75 3.57 -17.66
C ASP A 272 -4.30 2.17 -17.18
N GLY A 273 -4.92 1.65 -16.12
CA GLY A 273 -4.62 0.35 -15.53
C GLY A 273 -3.24 0.30 -14.86
N PHE A 274 -2.67 -0.90 -14.78
CA PHE A 274 -1.38 -1.15 -14.11
C PHE A 274 -0.20 -0.38 -14.72
N ALA A 275 -0.27 0.02 -16.00
CA ALA A 275 0.78 0.78 -16.66
C ALA A 275 1.01 2.18 -16.05
N SER A 276 0.03 2.74 -15.33
CA SER A 276 0.16 4.03 -14.65
C SER A 276 0.95 3.93 -13.34
N LEU A 277 0.95 2.76 -12.70
CA LEU A 277 1.67 2.53 -11.47
C LEU A 277 3.19 2.51 -11.71
N LYS A 278 3.96 3.07 -10.78
CA LYS A 278 5.42 3.16 -10.83
C LYS A 278 6.03 2.61 -9.55
N GLY A 279 7.05 1.76 -9.71
CA GLY A 279 7.70 1.05 -8.62
C GLY A 279 7.20 -0.36 -8.39
N GLU A 280 7.96 -1.10 -7.60
CA GLU A 280 7.78 -2.53 -7.38
C GLU A 280 7.54 -2.82 -5.89
N MET A 281 6.44 -3.49 -5.58
CA MET A 281 6.18 -3.99 -4.24
C MET A 281 7.07 -5.19 -3.94
N THR A 282 7.64 -5.22 -2.73
CA THR A 282 8.40 -6.38 -2.28
C THR A 282 7.48 -7.49 -1.81
N ASN A 283 7.66 -8.70 -2.34
CA ASN A 283 7.02 -9.88 -1.78
C ASN A 283 7.73 -10.31 -0.49
N VAL A 284 7.14 -9.91 0.65
CA VAL A 284 7.67 -10.17 2.01
C VAL A 284 7.89 -11.66 2.32
N SER A 285 7.18 -12.57 1.63
CA SER A 285 7.34 -14.02 1.83
C SER A 285 8.64 -14.57 1.23
N SER A 286 9.19 -13.90 0.21
CA SER A 286 10.43 -14.32 -0.46
C SER A 286 11.70 -13.65 0.08
N VAL A 287 11.56 -12.69 0.99
CA VAL A 287 12.71 -11.92 1.51
C VAL A 287 13.75 -12.82 2.17
N GLY A 288 13.33 -13.90 2.83
CA GLY A 288 14.22 -14.86 3.47
C GLY A 288 15.23 -15.53 2.53
N ASP A 289 14.91 -15.61 1.23
CA ASP A 289 15.74 -16.24 0.19
C ASP A 289 16.72 -15.26 -0.50
N ASN A 290 16.68 -13.98 -0.12
CA ASN A 290 17.53 -12.95 -0.72
C ASN A 290 18.99 -13.08 -0.24
N LYS A 291 19.86 -13.59 -1.11
CA LYS A 291 21.27 -13.87 -0.80
C LYS A 291 22.08 -12.59 -0.59
N GLU A 292 21.84 -11.57 -1.39
CA GLU A 292 22.55 -10.30 -1.30
C GLU A 292 22.25 -9.59 0.04
N ALA A 293 20.97 -9.54 0.43
CA ALA A 293 20.55 -8.99 1.72
C ALA A 293 21.14 -9.79 2.89
N ARG A 294 21.16 -11.13 2.77
CA ARG A 294 21.78 -12.02 3.75
C ARG A 294 23.27 -11.74 3.92
N GLU A 295 24.02 -11.66 2.82
CA GLU A 295 25.46 -11.38 2.86
C GLU A 295 25.75 -10.00 3.48
N GLN A 296 24.92 -8.99 3.19
CA GLN A 296 25.06 -7.66 3.81
C GLN A 296 24.79 -7.71 5.31
N ALA A 297 23.74 -8.41 5.73
CA ALA A 297 23.39 -8.59 7.13
C ALA A 297 24.52 -9.32 7.91
N GLU A 298 25.01 -10.43 7.37
CA GLU A 298 26.05 -11.24 7.99
C GLU A 298 27.38 -10.46 8.14
N LYS A 299 27.75 -9.62 7.16
CA LYS A 299 28.91 -8.72 7.26
C LYS A 299 28.80 -7.74 8.44
N LEU A 300 27.59 -7.32 8.76
CA LEU A 300 27.30 -6.44 9.89
C LEU A 300 27.13 -7.19 11.22
N GLY A 301 27.32 -8.51 11.24
CA GLY A 301 27.19 -9.36 12.42
C GLY A 301 25.75 -9.77 12.75
N PHE A 302 24.80 -9.61 11.82
CA PHE A 302 23.44 -10.12 12.00
C PHE A 302 23.38 -11.61 11.74
N LEU A 303 22.57 -12.29 12.54
CA LEU A 303 22.21 -13.68 12.30
C LEU A 303 20.94 -13.72 11.44
N TRP A 304 21.06 -14.24 10.21
CA TRP A 304 19.96 -14.28 9.25
C TRP A 304 18.82 -15.23 9.67
N GLU A 305 19.18 -16.33 10.32
CA GLU A 305 18.26 -17.36 10.81
C GLU A 305 18.46 -17.53 12.32
N LEU A 306 17.46 -18.07 13.00
CA LEU A 306 17.61 -18.45 14.39
C LEU A 306 18.75 -19.47 14.56
N PRO A 307 19.53 -19.38 15.65
CA PRO A 307 20.43 -20.45 16.07
C PRO A 307 19.70 -21.79 16.16
N LYS A 308 20.40 -22.90 15.86
CA LYS A 308 19.76 -24.25 15.75
C LYS A 308 19.09 -24.72 17.04
N ASP A 309 19.62 -24.29 18.17
CA ASP A 309 19.16 -24.57 19.54
C ASP A 309 18.03 -23.62 19.99
N ASP A 310 17.83 -22.49 19.31
CA ASP A 310 16.72 -21.59 19.57
C ASP A 310 15.44 -22.13 18.90
N LYS A 311 14.44 -22.42 19.73
CA LYS A 311 13.14 -23.00 19.32
C LYS A 311 11.97 -22.05 19.50
N ARG A 312 12.25 -20.77 19.78
CA ARG A 312 11.21 -19.79 20.06
C ARG A 312 10.24 -19.65 18.88
N SER A 313 8.95 -19.54 19.19
CA SER A 313 7.92 -19.21 18.20
C SER A 313 8.00 -17.75 17.77
N VAL A 314 7.25 -17.38 16.72
CA VAL A 314 7.08 -15.98 16.30
C VAL A 314 6.61 -15.12 17.46
N GLU A 315 5.58 -15.57 18.18
CA GLU A 315 4.99 -14.87 19.31
C GLU A 315 6.00 -14.69 20.45
N GLU A 316 6.76 -15.74 20.78
CA GLU A 316 7.78 -15.66 21.83
C GLU A 316 8.90 -14.68 21.48
N ILE A 317 9.31 -14.60 20.21
CA ILE A 317 10.32 -13.63 19.74
C ILE A 317 9.77 -12.20 19.81
N ILE A 318 8.55 -11.98 19.32
CA ILE A 318 7.89 -10.67 19.37
C ILE A 318 7.70 -10.23 20.83
N ASP A 319 7.20 -11.11 21.70
CA ASP A 319 6.94 -10.80 23.11
C ASP A 319 8.22 -10.52 23.89
N ALA A 320 9.35 -11.16 23.53
CA ALA A 320 10.64 -10.90 24.12
C ALA A 320 11.26 -9.55 23.70
N ASN A 321 10.79 -8.93 22.61
CA ASN A 321 11.27 -7.63 22.13
C ASN A 321 10.16 -6.56 22.21
N PRO A 322 10.13 -5.73 23.27
CA PRO A 322 9.13 -4.68 23.43
C PRO A 322 9.05 -3.67 22.29
N LEU A 323 10.15 -3.41 21.58
CA LEU A 323 10.16 -2.53 20.41
C LEU A 323 9.38 -3.16 19.26
N LEU A 324 9.66 -4.44 18.96
CA LEU A 324 8.98 -5.17 17.89
C LEU A 324 7.49 -5.35 18.21
N LYS A 325 7.18 -5.73 19.45
CA LYS A 325 5.80 -5.90 19.93
C LYS A 325 4.94 -4.65 19.79
N ASN A 326 5.51 -3.49 20.10
CA ASN A 326 4.80 -2.21 20.09
C ASN A 326 5.09 -1.38 18.84
N LEU A 327 5.69 -1.96 17.80
CA LEU A 327 6.05 -1.24 16.58
C LEU A 327 4.78 -0.78 15.86
N GLY A 328 4.52 0.52 15.91
CA GLY A 328 3.51 1.17 15.10
C GLY A 328 3.94 1.27 13.62
N ASN A 329 3.00 1.55 12.75
CA ASN A 329 3.27 1.73 11.32
C ASN A 329 3.26 3.21 10.89
N GLN A 330 3.63 4.14 11.79
CA GLN A 330 3.69 5.55 11.42
C GLN A 330 4.71 5.74 10.29
N SER A 331 4.39 6.51 9.26
CA SER A 331 5.27 6.67 8.09
C SER A 331 5.54 5.37 7.31
N GLY A 332 4.75 4.31 7.52
CA GLY A 332 4.95 3.01 6.86
C GLY A 332 6.17 2.22 7.36
N VAL A 333 6.80 2.60 8.49
CA VAL A 333 8.07 1.97 8.91
C VAL A 333 7.96 0.48 9.23
N LYS A 334 6.77 0.01 9.65
CA LYS A 334 6.55 -1.40 9.96
C LYS A 334 6.54 -2.22 8.67
N ASP A 335 5.88 -1.71 7.64
CA ASP A 335 5.83 -2.35 6.33
C ASP A 335 7.20 -2.32 5.66
N MET A 336 7.89 -1.18 5.71
CA MET A 336 9.26 -1.06 5.21
C MET A 336 10.23 -2.03 5.92
N LEU A 337 10.03 -2.29 7.22
CA LEU A 337 10.80 -3.31 7.94
C LEU A 337 10.50 -4.71 7.40
N LYS A 338 9.22 -5.06 7.21
CA LYS A 338 8.82 -6.36 6.62
C LYS A 338 9.39 -6.57 5.22
N GLU A 339 9.44 -5.53 4.40
CA GLU A 339 10.02 -5.57 3.06
C GLU A 339 11.52 -5.89 3.06
N ARG A 340 12.23 -5.64 4.17
CA ARG A 340 13.67 -5.92 4.30
C ARG A 340 14.01 -7.19 5.06
N VAL A 341 13.15 -7.62 5.99
CA VAL A 341 13.43 -8.77 6.86
C VAL A 341 12.46 -9.95 6.68
N GLY A 342 11.40 -9.76 5.91
CA GLY A 342 10.29 -10.70 5.73
C GLY A 342 9.12 -10.45 6.67
N ASP A 343 8.04 -11.21 6.51
CA ASP A 343 6.84 -11.08 7.36
C ASP A 343 7.09 -11.62 8.77
N PHE A 344 7.59 -10.75 9.64
CA PHE A 344 7.91 -11.08 11.03
C PHE A 344 6.69 -11.45 11.89
N GLU A 345 5.46 -11.29 11.39
CA GLU A 345 4.26 -11.74 12.11
C GLU A 345 3.90 -13.20 11.79
N LYS A 346 4.61 -13.82 10.85
CA LYS A 346 4.34 -15.18 10.34
C LYS A 346 5.59 -16.07 10.25
N ASP A 347 6.78 -15.49 10.13
CA ASP A 347 8.06 -16.20 10.07
C ASP A 347 8.93 -15.85 11.28
N ALA A 348 9.34 -16.87 12.05
CA ALA A 348 10.18 -16.71 13.23
C ALA A 348 11.55 -16.14 12.86
N ASN A 349 12.13 -16.54 11.72
CA ASN A 349 13.39 -15.98 11.26
C ASN A 349 13.24 -14.50 10.90
N ALA A 350 12.14 -14.11 10.28
CA ALA A 350 11.83 -12.71 10.02
C ALA A 350 11.67 -11.90 11.32
N ALA A 351 10.96 -12.45 12.32
CA ALA A 351 10.84 -11.83 13.64
C ALA A 351 12.20 -11.65 14.33
N PHE A 352 13.06 -12.65 14.23
CA PHE A 352 14.40 -12.60 14.79
C PHE A 352 15.28 -11.56 14.09
N ARG A 353 15.24 -11.48 12.74
CA ARG A 353 15.92 -10.43 11.97
C ARG A 353 15.40 -9.04 12.32
N ALA A 354 14.07 -8.88 12.39
CA ALA A 354 13.43 -7.61 12.75
C ALA A 354 13.86 -7.13 14.14
N ALA A 355 13.86 -8.02 15.14
CA ALA A 355 14.31 -7.72 16.50
C ALA A 355 15.76 -7.21 16.51
N GLN A 356 16.67 -7.87 15.80
CA GLN A 356 18.07 -7.43 15.71
C GLN A 356 18.19 -6.06 15.03
N VAL A 357 17.39 -5.77 14.00
CA VAL A 357 17.42 -4.47 13.30
C VAL A 357 16.94 -3.36 14.22
N LEU A 358 15.83 -3.57 14.93
CA LEU A 358 15.32 -2.61 15.91
C LEU A 358 16.34 -2.34 17.02
N ASP A 359 17.05 -3.38 17.45
CA ASP A 359 18.14 -3.22 18.40
C ASP A 359 19.30 -2.42 17.80
N ARG A 360 19.71 -2.70 16.56
CA ARG A 360 20.76 -1.92 15.90
C ARG A 360 20.40 -0.43 15.78
N VAL A 361 19.19 -0.10 15.35
CA VAL A 361 18.79 1.30 15.13
C VAL A 361 18.54 2.08 16.42
N THR A 362 18.27 1.42 17.54
CA THR A 362 18.05 2.07 18.85
C THR A 362 19.31 2.14 19.70
N LEU A 363 20.13 1.08 19.68
CA LEU A 363 21.33 1.00 20.50
C LEU A 363 22.50 1.81 19.94
N TYR A 364 22.55 2.03 18.62
CA TYR A 364 23.68 2.67 17.97
C TYR A 364 23.25 3.88 17.13
N ASN A 365 24.09 4.91 17.14
CA ASN A 365 23.93 6.06 16.27
C ASN A 365 24.41 5.73 14.83
N GLU A 366 24.30 6.69 13.92
CA GLU A 366 24.71 6.57 12.50
C GLU A 366 26.20 6.28 12.28
N LYS A 367 27.05 6.42 13.31
CA LYS A 367 28.48 6.13 13.29
C LYS A 367 28.82 4.77 13.90
N GLY A 368 27.82 4.02 14.35
CA GLY A 368 28.01 2.74 15.04
C GLY A 368 28.49 2.89 16.48
N GLU A 369 28.33 4.07 17.08
CA GLU A 369 28.67 4.33 18.48
C GLU A 369 27.45 4.03 19.38
N ALA A 370 27.68 3.40 20.53
CA ALA A 370 26.62 3.08 21.48
C ALA A 370 25.95 4.35 22.01
N GLN A 371 24.61 4.35 22.07
CA GLN A 371 23.84 5.46 22.62
C GLN A 371 23.69 5.31 24.14
N SER A 372 23.71 6.45 24.85
CA SER A 372 23.58 6.53 26.31
C SER A 372 22.47 7.50 26.74
N GLY A 373 21.92 7.28 27.94
CA GLY A 373 20.92 8.16 28.57
C GLY A 373 19.46 7.64 28.58
N GLY A 374 18.64 8.21 29.48
CA GLY A 374 17.34 7.64 29.90
C GLY A 374 16.16 7.68 28.92
N LYS A 375 16.35 8.17 27.69
CA LYS A 375 15.36 8.02 26.60
C LYS A 375 15.69 6.86 25.67
N VAL A 376 16.97 6.47 25.62
CA VAL A 376 17.42 5.26 24.93
C VAL A 376 16.83 4.07 25.70
N PHE A 377 16.48 2.97 25.01
CA PHE A 377 15.96 1.72 25.60
C PHE A 377 14.53 1.75 26.15
N ASN A 378 13.66 2.63 25.63
CA ASN A 378 12.22 2.50 25.89
C ASN A 378 11.57 1.45 24.95
N SER A 379 10.26 1.23 25.08
CA SER A 379 9.53 0.23 24.29
C SER A 379 8.95 0.78 22.98
N SER A 380 9.45 1.91 22.48
CA SER A 380 8.99 2.57 21.26
C SER A 380 10.15 3.13 20.44
N ILE A 381 9.92 3.33 19.13
CA ILE A 381 10.88 3.97 18.24
C ILE A 381 10.67 5.48 18.28
N ASP A 382 11.70 6.21 18.71
CA ASP A 382 11.62 7.65 18.91
C ASP A 382 12.05 8.49 17.70
N GLY A 383 11.49 9.70 17.64
CA GLY A 383 11.90 10.74 16.69
C GLY A 383 10.98 10.96 15.50
N PHE A 384 9.76 10.42 15.53
CA PHE A 384 8.69 10.87 14.64
C PHE A 384 8.25 12.31 14.98
N THR A 385 7.94 13.10 13.96
CA THR A 385 7.27 14.40 14.11
C THR A 385 5.78 14.21 14.36
N LYS A 386 5.05 15.31 14.66
CA LYS A 386 3.58 15.28 14.71
C LYS A 386 2.96 14.91 13.36
N GLY A 387 3.66 15.16 12.25
CA GLY A 387 3.26 14.74 10.90
C GLY A 387 3.74 13.34 10.55
N ALA A 388 4.09 12.51 11.55
CA ALA A 388 4.62 11.16 11.37
C ALA A 388 5.88 11.06 10.48
N GLU A 389 6.57 12.17 10.23
CA GLU A 389 7.84 12.15 9.50
C GLU A 389 8.94 11.70 10.45
N ALA A 390 9.83 10.83 9.99
CA ALA A 390 11.00 10.42 10.73
C ALA A 390 12.06 11.54 10.70
N LYS A 391 12.50 12.03 11.86
CA LYS A 391 13.58 13.03 11.92
C LYS A 391 14.92 12.38 11.60
N HIS A 392 15.73 13.06 10.79
CA HIS A 392 17.09 12.62 10.53
C HIS A 392 17.92 12.56 11.83
N GLY A 393 18.79 11.55 11.94
CA GLY A 393 19.63 11.31 13.11
C GLY A 393 18.92 10.67 14.32
N THR A 394 17.60 10.42 14.26
CA THR A 394 16.86 9.70 15.32
C THR A 394 16.68 8.23 14.99
N GLU A 395 16.15 7.45 15.94
CA GLU A 395 15.84 6.02 15.76
C GLU A 395 14.85 5.82 14.61
N ALA A 396 13.78 6.63 14.56
CA ALA A 396 12.82 6.65 13.46
C ALA A 396 13.48 6.93 12.11
N GLY A 397 14.41 7.91 12.05
CA GLY A 397 15.14 8.25 10.83
C GLY A 397 15.98 7.07 10.33
N ARG A 398 16.73 6.44 11.22
CA ARG A 398 17.55 5.26 10.90
C ARG A 398 16.71 4.06 10.48
N LEU A 399 15.56 3.82 11.13
CA LEU A 399 14.65 2.75 10.73
C LEU A 399 14.05 3.01 9.33
N GLN A 400 13.72 4.26 9.03
CA GLN A 400 13.25 4.63 7.69
C GLN A 400 14.36 4.49 6.64
N ASP A 401 15.59 4.89 6.95
CA ASP A 401 16.75 4.71 6.06
C ASP A 401 17.03 3.23 5.80
N PHE A 402 16.93 2.38 6.84
CA PHE A 402 16.97 0.92 6.69
C PHE A 402 15.84 0.42 5.78
N GLY A 403 14.63 0.93 5.93
CA GLY A 403 13.53 0.62 5.03
C GLY A 403 13.85 0.93 3.56
N LYS A 404 14.52 2.06 3.29
CA LYS A 404 14.87 2.50 1.92
C LYS A 404 16.08 1.77 1.33
N LEU A 405 17.11 1.49 2.14
CA LEU A 405 18.42 1.03 1.66
C LEU A 405 18.79 -0.38 2.14
N GLY A 406 17.95 -1.01 2.97
CA GLY A 406 18.23 -2.30 3.61
C GLY A 406 19.42 -2.23 4.55
N PHE A 407 20.15 -3.35 4.64
CA PHE A 407 21.32 -3.48 5.52
C PHE A 407 22.44 -2.49 5.19
N ALA A 408 22.52 -1.99 3.96
CA ALA A 408 23.50 -0.96 3.58
C ALA A 408 23.33 0.38 4.32
N ALA A 409 22.15 0.66 4.90
CA ALA A 409 21.94 1.85 5.73
C ALA A 409 22.41 1.70 7.19
N LEU A 410 22.73 0.47 7.63
CA LEU A 410 23.13 0.24 9.02
C LEU A 410 24.65 0.41 9.15
N PRO A 411 25.12 1.07 10.22
CA PRO A 411 26.53 1.28 10.44
C PRO A 411 27.22 -0.02 10.87
N GLU A 412 28.49 -0.15 10.48
CA GLU A 412 29.41 -1.08 11.12
C GLU A 412 29.59 -0.68 12.59
N LEU A 413 29.65 -1.67 13.48
CA LEU A 413 29.90 -1.40 14.88
C LEU A 413 31.36 -1.07 15.10
N LYS A 414 31.61 -0.12 16.00
CA LYS A 414 32.95 0.25 16.44
C LYS A 414 33.67 -0.98 16.99
N LYS A 415 34.91 -1.20 16.54
CA LYS A 415 35.75 -2.30 17.02
C LYS A 415 36.15 -2.07 18.48
N THR A 416 36.38 -3.15 19.22
CA THR A 416 36.75 -3.08 20.64
C THR A 416 38.10 -2.38 20.83
N GLU A 417 39.03 -2.53 19.88
CA GLU A 417 40.30 -1.79 19.87
C GLU A 417 40.12 -0.28 19.72
N ASP A 418 38.96 0.16 19.24
CA ASP A 418 38.65 1.57 19.04
C ASP A 418 37.96 2.22 20.25
N ILE A 419 37.57 1.45 21.26
CA ILE A 419 36.95 1.96 22.49
C ILE A 419 37.93 2.90 23.21
N GLY A 420 37.46 4.09 23.60
CA GLY A 420 38.30 5.15 24.15
C GLY A 420 39.02 4.72 25.41
N SER A 421 38.30 4.10 26.35
CA SER A 421 38.86 3.62 27.62
C SER A 421 39.95 2.56 27.42
N TYR A 422 39.81 1.68 26.41
CA TYR A 422 40.85 0.70 26.08
C TYR A 422 42.08 1.35 25.42
N LYS A 423 41.87 2.30 24.50
CA LYS A 423 42.97 3.08 23.90
C LYS A 423 43.75 3.84 24.96
N ASP A 424 43.06 4.44 25.92
CA ASP A 424 43.68 5.17 27.03
C ASP A 424 44.48 4.21 27.94
N PHE A 425 43.94 3.02 28.21
CA PHE A 425 44.68 1.98 28.94
C PHE A 425 45.97 1.58 28.23
N LEU A 426 45.92 1.30 26.92
CA LEU A 426 47.10 0.92 26.13
C LEU A 426 48.14 2.05 26.09
N LYS A 427 47.70 3.32 26.04
CA LYS A 427 48.59 4.48 26.06
C LYS A 427 49.25 4.69 27.42
N ALA A 428 48.51 4.48 28.50
CA ALA A 428 49.02 4.60 29.86
C ALA A 428 49.93 3.43 30.26
N ASN A 429 49.71 2.24 29.68
CA ASN A 429 50.41 1.00 30.02
C ASN A 429 51.01 0.33 28.77
N PRO A 430 52.04 0.93 28.13
CA PRO A 430 52.63 0.42 26.89
C PRO A 430 53.22 -1.00 27.05
N ASP A 431 53.70 -1.33 28.26
CA ASP A 431 54.34 -2.59 28.61
C ASP A 431 53.39 -3.60 29.27
N ALA A 432 52.07 -3.35 29.27
CA ALA A 432 51.09 -4.28 29.84
C ALA A 432 51.21 -5.66 29.19
N ASP A 433 51.20 -6.71 30.02
CA ASP A 433 51.14 -8.09 29.55
C ASP A 433 49.79 -8.41 28.89
N GLU A 434 49.72 -9.55 28.21
CA GLU A 434 48.54 -9.98 27.44
C GLU A 434 47.29 -10.15 28.32
N ALA A 435 47.43 -10.68 29.54
CA ALA A 435 46.30 -10.86 30.45
C ALA A 435 45.76 -9.51 30.94
N SER A 436 46.64 -8.59 31.29
CA SER A 436 46.29 -7.21 31.66
C SER A 436 45.58 -6.49 30.51
N ARG A 437 46.05 -6.65 29.27
CA ARG A 437 45.37 -6.12 28.07
C ARG A 437 44.00 -6.74 27.86
N GLN A 438 43.83 -8.04 28.09
CA GLN A 438 42.55 -8.70 27.92
C GLN A 438 41.52 -8.23 28.95
N ILE A 439 41.90 -8.15 30.22
CA ILE A 439 41.01 -7.66 31.29
C ILE A 439 40.59 -6.21 31.03
N ALA A 440 41.52 -5.34 30.64
CA ALA A 440 41.22 -3.96 30.30
C ALA A 440 40.27 -3.86 29.09
N ARG A 441 40.44 -4.74 28.10
CA ARG A 441 39.54 -4.81 26.95
C ARG A 441 38.14 -5.24 27.34
N TYR A 442 38.00 -6.31 28.14
CA TYR A 442 36.71 -6.76 28.63
C TYR A 442 36.02 -5.71 29.52
N ALA A 443 36.78 -4.97 30.33
CA ALA A 443 36.25 -3.86 31.11
C ALA A 443 35.69 -2.76 30.19
N ALA A 444 36.44 -2.39 29.15
CA ALA A 444 36.03 -1.37 28.19
C ALA A 444 34.75 -1.77 27.41
N ILE A 445 34.62 -3.04 27.03
CA ILE A 445 33.41 -3.58 26.37
C ILE A 445 32.18 -3.43 27.27
N ILE A 446 32.31 -3.82 28.53
CA ILE A 446 31.23 -3.71 29.51
C ILE A 446 30.84 -2.25 29.75
N ASP A 447 31.82 -1.36 29.89
CA ASP A 447 31.60 0.07 30.12
C ASP A 447 30.87 0.72 28.94
N GLU A 448 31.30 0.46 27.70
CA GLU A 448 30.67 0.97 26.48
C GLU A 448 29.21 0.48 26.34
N ASN A 449 28.90 -0.75 26.81
CA ASN A 449 27.56 -1.34 26.72
C ASN A 449 26.73 -1.22 28.00
N TYR A 450 27.23 -0.50 29.02
CA TYR A 450 26.62 -0.45 30.36
C TYR A 450 25.14 -0.06 30.31
N ASP A 451 24.83 1.03 29.61
CA ASP A 451 23.46 1.54 29.47
C ASP A 451 22.56 0.58 28.68
N ALA A 452 23.10 -0.09 27.66
CA ALA A 452 22.37 -1.08 26.86
C ALA A 452 22.01 -2.33 27.68
N ILE A 453 22.95 -2.83 28.49
CA ILE A 453 22.73 -3.96 29.40
C ILE A 453 21.64 -3.58 30.41
N LYS A 454 21.76 -2.40 31.02
CA LYS A 454 20.78 -1.89 31.98
C LYS A 454 19.38 -1.76 31.37
N GLY A 455 19.29 -1.13 30.21
CA GLY A 455 18.02 -0.90 29.50
C GLY A 455 17.32 -2.20 29.07
N LYS A 456 18.07 -3.17 28.53
CA LYS A 456 17.51 -4.44 28.04
C LYS A 456 17.17 -5.46 29.12
N THR A 457 17.84 -5.39 30.26
CA THR A 457 17.59 -6.29 31.40
C THR A 457 16.57 -5.72 32.38
N GLY A 458 16.43 -4.39 32.44
CA GLY A 458 15.62 -3.71 33.45
C GLY A 458 16.25 -3.77 34.85
N SER A 459 17.47 -4.30 34.97
CA SER A 459 18.17 -4.40 36.25
C SER A 459 18.64 -3.02 36.71
N SER A 460 18.36 -2.64 37.97
CA SER A 460 19.00 -1.47 38.57
C SER A 460 20.49 -1.67 38.79
N ASP A 461 20.88 -2.94 38.97
CA ASP A 461 22.19 -3.34 39.44
C ASP A 461 22.94 -4.03 38.31
N PHE A 462 24.21 -3.67 38.16
CA PHE A 462 25.09 -4.26 37.17
C PHE A 462 25.75 -5.51 37.77
N ASN A 463 25.15 -6.68 37.55
CA ASN A 463 25.52 -7.94 38.19
C ASN A 463 25.58 -9.11 37.20
N ALA A 464 26.05 -10.28 37.64
CA ALA A 464 26.22 -11.47 36.80
C ALA A 464 24.90 -11.94 36.15
N GLU A 465 23.78 -11.80 36.85
CA GLU A 465 22.45 -12.17 36.35
C GLU A 465 22.04 -11.26 35.19
N ALA A 466 22.25 -9.94 35.31
CA ALA A 466 21.99 -8.98 34.25
C ALA A 466 22.90 -9.22 33.03
N LEU A 467 24.18 -9.50 33.25
CA LEU A 467 25.12 -9.83 32.16
C LEU A 467 24.70 -11.11 31.41
N THR A 468 24.34 -12.15 32.16
CA THR A 468 23.87 -13.43 31.59
C THR A 468 22.58 -13.21 30.79
N ALA A 469 21.60 -12.52 31.37
CA ALA A 469 20.33 -12.22 30.71
C ALA A 469 20.52 -11.34 29.46
N TYR A 470 21.45 -10.38 29.49
CA TYR A 470 21.79 -9.59 28.31
C TYR A 470 22.41 -10.45 27.20
N LYS A 471 23.33 -11.35 27.56
CA LYS A 471 23.93 -12.30 26.60
C LYS A 471 22.88 -13.20 25.94
N GLU A 472 21.98 -13.78 26.74
CA GLU A 472 20.93 -14.70 26.25
C GLU A 472 19.91 -14.00 25.35
N LYS A 473 19.53 -12.75 25.67
CA LYS A 473 18.60 -11.97 24.86
C LYS A 473 19.21 -11.44 23.56
N ASN A 474 20.54 -11.43 23.45
CA ASN A 474 21.26 -10.86 22.30
C ASN A 474 22.24 -11.88 21.69
N PRO A 475 21.74 -12.97 21.07
CA PRO A 475 22.60 -13.99 20.46
C PRO A 475 23.47 -13.46 19.31
N GLN A 476 23.14 -12.31 18.75
CA GLN A 476 23.88 -11.61 17.68
C GLN A 476 25.14 -10.88 18.17
N LEU A 477 25.41 -10.82 19.47
CA LEU A 477 26.64 -10.22 19.99
C LEU A 477 27.87 -10.96 19.43
N SER A 478 28.95 -10.21 19.20
CA SER A 478 30.23 -10.82 18.78
C SER A 478 30.77 -11.74 19.87
N ASP A 479 31.59 -12.72 19.47
CA ASP A 479 32.18 -13.67 20.40
C ASP A 479 32.99 -12.96 21.50
N GLU A 480 33.73 -11.92 21.14
CA GLU A 480 34.50 -11.12 22.11
C GLU A 480 33.59 -10.42 23.15
N VAL A 481 32.42 -9.91 22.75
CA VAL A 481 31.46 -9.32 23.70
C VAL A 481 30.86 -10.41 24.59
N LYS A 482 30.53 -11.58 24.04
CA LYS A 482 30.04 -12.73 24.82
C LYS A 482 31.07 -13.21 25.83
N GLU A 483 32.34 -13.30 25.43
CA GLU A 483 33.46 -13.67 26.31
C GLU A 483 33.66 -12.65 27.43
N ALA A 484 33.54 -11.35 27.13
CA ALA A 484 33.58 -10.30 28.15
C ALA A 484 32.42 -10.45 29.16
N LEU A 485 31.19 -10.65 28.67
CA LEU A 485 30.02 -10.89 29.52
C LEU A 485 30.18 -12.13 30.39
N ASP A 486 30.74 -13.21 29.83
CA ASP A 486 30.99 -14.46 30.56
C ASP A 486 32.09 -14.30 31.61
N PHE A 487 33.17 -13.59 31.30
CA PHE A 487 34.23 -13.28 32.24
C PHE A 487 33.69 -12.51 33.46
N TRP A 488 32.93 -11.44 33.23
CA TRP A 488 32.40 -10.62 34.32
C TRP A 488 31.22 -11.27 35.07
N SER A 489 30.57 -12.27 34.47
CA SER A 489 29.57 -13.10 35.15
C SER A 489 30.16 -14.11 36.14
N GLN A 490 31.49 -14.31 36.16
CA GLN A 490 32.12 -15.28 37.05
C GLN A 490 32.14 -14.80 38.52
N PRO A 491 32.02 -15.72 39.49
CA PRO A 491 32.17 -15.37 40.91
C PRO A 491 33.50 -14.67 41.19
N GLY A 492 33.43 -13.49 41.81
CA GLY A 492 34.62 -12.70 42.18
C GLY A 492 35.17 -11.79 41.09
N ALA A 493 34.66 -11.86 39.85
CA ALA A 493 35.12 -10.97 38.77
C ALA A 493 34.84 -9.50 39.08
N PHE A 494 33.67 -9.15 39.60
CA PHE A 494 33.35 -7.77 40.00
C PHE A 494 34.26 -7.19 41.09
N ALA A 495 34.88 -8.03 41.92
CA ALA A 495 35.89 -7.55 42.89
C ALA A 495 37.15 -7.00 42.20
N LEU A 496 37.43 -7.42 40.96
CA LEU A 496 38.51 -6.87 40.14
C LEU A 496 38.17 -5.46 39.61
N LEU A 497 36.89 -5.17 39.33
CA LEU A 497 36.43 -3.84 38.90
C LEU A 497 36.53 -2.81 40.03
N ASP A 498 36.16 -3.19 41.25
CA ASP A 498 36.27 -2.30 42.42
C ASP A 498 37.73 -2.04 42.82
N ASN A 499 38.59 -3.06 42.76
CA ASN A 499 40.03 -2.92 43.03
C ASN A 499 40.79 -2.13 41.94
N ALA A 500 40.25 -2.01 40.73
CA ALA A 500 40.83 -1.19 39.66
C ALA A 500 40.54 0.31 39.83
N LYS A 501 39.43 0.69 40.49
CA LYS A 501 39.09 2.09 40.79
C LYS A 501 39.79 2.61 42.05
N SER A 502 40.22 1.72 42.94
CA SER A 502 41.02 2.01 44.12
C SER A 502 42.17 1.00 44.20
N PRO A 503 43.31 1.25 43.53
CA PRO A 503 44.49 0.42 43.72
C PRO A 503 44.83 0.49 45.20
N LEU A 504 44.78 -0.66 45.88
CA LEU A 504 45.09 -0.78 47.29
C LEU A 504 46.39 -0.03 47.59
N GLU A 505 46.31 0.91 48.54
CA GLU A 505 47.45 1.32 49.35
C GLU A 505 48.07 0.03 49.92
N GLN A 506 49.17 -0.43 49.34
CA GLN A 506 50.09 -1.38 49.96
C GLN A 506 51.49 -0.77 49.98
#